data_AF-A0A963G7K5-F1
#
_entry.id   AF-A0A963G7K5-F1
#
_cell.length_a   1.000
_cell.length_b   1.000
_cell.length_c   1.000
_cell.angle_alpha   90.00
_cell.angle_beta   90.00
_cell.angle_gamma   90.00
#
_symmetry.space_group_name_H-M   'P 1'
#
loop_
_entity.id
_entity.type
_entity.pdbx_description
1 polymer ?
#
loop_
_entity_poly.entity_id
_entity_poly.type
_entity_poly.pdbx_seq_one_letter_code
_entity_poly.pdbx_strand_id
1 'polypeptide(L)'
;MSDDRKLKVVLCWHMHQPDYRGPEQGEFQLPWVYLHAIKDYIDMACHLEQTPDARAVVNFAPVLLEQLEDYALQVSNWLENGTRIRDPLLAALAGPG
;
A
#
# COMPACT_ATOMS: atom_id res chain seq x y z
N MET A 1 -2.97 -39.79 -26.66
CA MET A 1 -3.04 -39.43 -25.23
C MET A 1 -2.51 -38.02 -25.13
N SER A 2 -3.36 -37.05 -24.80
CA SER A 2 -2.90 -35.69 -24.53
C SER A 2 -1.98 -35.75 -23.31
N ASP A 3 -0.81 -35.15 -23.41
CA ASP A 3 0.17 -35.07 -22.34
C ASP A 3 -0.42 -34.19 -21.22
N ASP A 4 -0.91 -34.83 -20.15
CA ASP A 4 -1.67 -34.22 -19.05
C ASP A 4 -0.78 -33.37 -18.09
N ARG A 5 0.38 -32.92 -18.59
CA ARG A 5 1.36 -32.16 -17.82
C ARG A 5 1.00 -30.68 -17.82
N LYS A 6 0.39 -30.25 -16.72
CA LYS A 6 0.11 -28.83 -16.44
C LYS A 6 1.42 -28.04 -16.30
N LEU A 7 1.48 -26.87 -16.93
CA LEU A 7 2.57 -25.91 -16.75
C LEU A 7 2.59 -25.41 -15.29
N LYS A 8 3.75 -25.46 -14.65
CA LYS A 8 3.94 -24.87 -13.32
C LYS A 8 4.17 -23.37 -13.47
N VAL A 9 3.28 -22.56 -12.90
CA VAL A 9 3.34 -21.09 -12.93
C VAL A 9 3.44 -20.58 -11.50
N VAL A 10 4.23 -19.52 -11.30
CA VAL A 10 4.25 -18.74 -10.06
C VAL A 10 4.03 -17.28 -10.46
N LEU A 11 3.04 -16.64 -9.83
CA LEU A 11 2.84 -15.20 -9.92
C LEU A 11 3.61 -14.55 -8.75
N CYS A 12 4.52 -13.63 -9.08
CA CYS A 12 5.31 -12.88 -8.11
C CYS A 12 4.96 -11.39 -8.21
N TRP A 13 4.46 -10.82 -7.12
CA TRP A 13 4.23 -9.39 -6.99
C TRP A 13 5.29 -8.78 -6.07
N HIS A 14 6.06 -7.85 -6.63
CA HIS A 14 7.03 -7.07 -5.88
C HIS A 14 6.47 -5.66 -5.70
N MET A 15 6.08 -5.35 -4.47
CA MET A 15 5.54 -4.06 -4.08
C MET A 15 6.66 -3.20 -3.51
N HIS A 16 6.95 -2.10 -4.19
CA HIS A 16 8.01 -1.18 -3.81
C HIS A 16 7.56 0.25 -4.07
N GLN A 17 7.88 1.14 -3.12
CA GLN A 17 7.90 2.58 -3.30
C GLN A 17 9.20 3.11 -2.67
N PRO A 18 9.83 4.14 -3.27
CA PRO A 18 10.84 4.93 -2.58
C PRO A 18 10.33 5.49 -1.24
N ASP A 19 11.25 5.92 -0.37
CA ASP A 19 10.88 6.72 0.79
C ASP A 19 10.48 8.12 0.33
N TYR A 20 9.21 8.46 0.51
CA TYR A 20 8.67 9.78 0.16
C TYR A 20 8.52 10.68 1.39
N ARG A 21 8.84 10.22 2.60
CA ARG A 21 8.84 11.05 3.80
C ARG A 21 9.90 12.14 3.68
N GLY A 22 9.56 13.36 4.07
CA GLY A 22 10.53 14.45 4.17
C GLY A 22 11.60 14.18 5.25
N PRO A 23 12.67 15.00 5.30
CA PRO A 23 13.69 14.94 6.34
C PRO A 23 13.06 14.92 7.74
N GLU A 24 13.64 14.15 8.65
CA GLU A 24 13.15 14.01 10.04
C GLU A 24 11.67 13.60 10.14
N GLN A 25 11.17 12.81 9.18
CA GLN A 25 9.75 12.44 9.09
C GLN A 25 8.87 13.69 8.91
N GLY A 26 9.30 14.62 8.05
CA GLY A 26 8.50 15.77 7.64
C GLY A 26 7.30 15.41 6.75
N GLU A 27 6.80 16.39 6.02
CA GLU A 27 5.73 16.19 5.04
C GLU A 27 6.12 15.18 3.96
N PHE A 28 5.15 14.41 3.49
CA PHE A 28 5.38 13.53 2.34
C PHE A 28 5.60 14.39 1.09
N GLN A 29 6.69 14.11 0.38
CA GLN A 29 7.06 14.83 -0.85
C GLN A 29 6.15 14.45 -2.01
N LEU A 30 5.72 13.18 -2.06
CA LEU A 30 4.85 12.65 -3.10
C LEU A 30 3.85 11.64 -2.48
N PRO A 31 2.58 11.65 -2.91
CA PRO A 31 1.51 10.86 -2.30
C PRO A 31 1.45 9.42 -2.82
N TRP A 32 2.54 8.91 -3.40
CA TRP A 32 2.48 7.67 -4.17
C TRP A 32 2.18 6.44 -3.32
N VAL A 33 2.71 6.37 -2.09
CA VAL A 33 2.36 5.28 -1.17
C VAL A 33 0.85 5.27 -0.88
N TYR A 34 0.27 6.45 -0.59
CA TYR A 34 -1.18 6.57 -0.39
C TYR A 34 -1.98 6.19 -1.64
N LEU A 35 -1.65 6.77 -2.80
CA LEU A 35 -2.38 6.54 -4.04
C LEU A 35 -2.30 5.09 -4.51
N HIS A 36 -1.13 4.45 -4.39
CA HIS A 36 -0.98 3.03 -4.72
C HIS A 36 -1.63 2.12 -3.67
N ALA A 37 -1.69 2.51 -2.40
CA ALA A 37 -2.40 1.76 -1.37
C ALA A 37 -3.90 1.66 -1.69
N ILE A 38 -4.55 2.79 -1.99
CA ILE A 38 -6.01 2.82 -2.22
C ILE A 38 -6.44 2.26 -3.58
N LYS A 39 -5.50 2.06 -4.49
CA LYS A 39 -5.75 1.55 -5.84
C LYS A 39 -5.14 0.17 -6.00
N ASP A 40 -3.82 0.08 -6.15
CA ASP A 40 -3.18 -1.15 -6.62
C ASP A 40 -3.02 -2.21 -5.52
N TYR A 41 -2.68 -1.84 -4.28
CA TYR A 41 -2.39 -2.83 -3.23
C TYR A 41 -3.65 -3.49 -2.67
N ILE A 42 -4.73 -2.72 -2.50
CA ILE A 42 -6.02 -3.25 -2.08
C ILE A 42 -6.63 -4.12 -3.19
N ASP A 43 -6.62 -3.67 -4.44
CA ASP A 43 -7.16 -4.46 -5.57
C ASP A 43 -6.42 -5.81 -5.70
N MET A 44 -5.10 -5.78 -5.55
CA MET A 44 -4.24 -6.96 -5.52
C MET A 44 -4.67 -7.96 -4.43
N ALA A 45 -4.84 -7.49 -3.19
CA ALA A 45 -5.26 -8.33 -2.08
C ALA A 45 -6.67 -8.89 -2.29
N CYS A 46 -7.59 -8.04 -2.77
CA CYS A 46 -8.98 -8.40 -3.04
C CYS A 46 -9.09 -9.54 -4.06
N HIS A 47 -8.28 -9.52 -5.13
CA HIS A 47 -8.26 -10.61 -6.10
C HIS A 47 -7.81 -11.96 -5.51
N LEU A 48 -6.85 -11.95 -4.58
CA LEU A 48 -6.42 -13.17 -3.88
C LEU A 48 -7.50 -13.67 -2.92
N GLU A 49 -8.15 -12.79 -2.17
CA GLU A 49 -9.24 -13.15 -1.25
C GLU A 49 -10.45 -13.74 -1.99
N GLN A 50 -10.78 -13.21 -3.16
CA GLN A 50 -11.85 -13.72 -4.01
C GLN A 50 -11.54 -15.07 -4.67
N THR A 51 -10.27 -15.50 -4.68
CA THR A 51 -9.83 -16.75 -5.30
C THR A 51 -9.09 -17.62 -4.26
N PRO A 52 -9.79 -18.36 -3.38
CA PRO A 52 -9.18 -19.05 -2.24
C PRO A 52 -8.08 -20.07 -2.60
N ASP A 53 -8.15 -20.64 -3.80
CA ASP A 53 -7.16 -21.60 -4.31
C ASP A 53 -5.95 -20.94 -5.00
N ALA A 54 -5.94 -19.60 -5.15
CA ALA A 54 -4.86 -18.87 -5.78
C ALA A 54 -3.55 -19.03 -4.99
N ARG A 55 -2.44 -19.10 -5.73
CA ARG A 55 -1.10 -19.17 -5.16
C ARG A 55 -0.24 -18.09 -5.80
N ALA A 56 0.16 -17.12 -5.00
CA ALA A 56 1.04 -16.04 -5.41
C ALA A 56 2.09 -15.78 -4.32
N VAL A 57 3.23 -15.23 -4.74
CA VAL A 57 4.22 -14.68 -3.82
C VAL A 57 4.07 -13.18 -3.83
N VAL A 58 3.81 -12.59 -2.67
CA VAL A 58 3.79 -11.14 -2.50
C VAL A 58 4.99 -10.74 -1.65
N ASN A 59 5.83 -9.89 -2.21
CA ASN A 59 6.98 -9.33 -1.54
C ASN A 59 6.78 -7.82 -1.38
N PHE A 60 6.93 -7.32 -0.16
CA PHE A 60 6.91 -5.89 0.15
C PHE A 60 8.32 -5.44 0.52
N ALA A 61 8.78 -4.35 -0.07
CA ALA A 61 9.98 -3.67 0.39
C ALA A 61 9.78 -3.13 1.82
N PRO A 62 10.73 -3.29 2.76
CA PRO A 62 10.54 -2.84 4.14
C PRO A 62 10.15 -1.36 4.27
N VAL A 63 10.79 -0.49 3.48
CA VAL A 63 10.51 0.95 3.44
C VAL A 63 9.08 1.28 3.00
N LEU A 64 8.45 0.41 2.19
CA LEU A 64 7.04 0.57 1.83
C LEU A 64 6.14 0.27 3.03
N LEU A 65 6.43 -0.80 3.79
CA LEU A 65 5.65 -1.16 4.98
C LEU A 65 5.72 -0.07 6.05
N GLU A 66 6.90 0.49 6.30
CA GLU A 66 7.07 1.60 7.24
C GLU A 66 6.22 2.82 6.88
N GLN A 67 6.15 3.17 5.59
CA GLN A 67 5.34 4.29 5.13
C GLN A 67 3.84 3.98 5.20
N LEU A 68 3.41 2.75 4.90
CA LEU A 68 2.01 2.34 5.05
C LEU A 68 1.57 2.38 6.51
N GLU A 69 2.41 1.91 7.44
CA GLU A 69 2.17 1.99 8.88
C GLU A 69 2.07 3.44 9.35
N ASP A 70 2.95 4.30 8.84
CA ASP A 70 2.91 5.74 9.11
C ASP A 70 1.59 6.39 8.63
N TYR A 71 1.15 6.09 7.40
CA TYR A 71 -0.15 6.53 6.91
C TYR A 71 -1.30 6.05 7.80
N ALA A 72 -1.29 4.78 8.20
CA ALA A 72 -2.33 4.22 9.07
C ALA A 72 -2.41 4.94 10.43
N LEU A 73 -1.25 5.23 11.04
CA LEU A 73 -1.18 5.98 12.29
C LEU A 73 -1.70 7.41 12.12
N GLN A 74 -1.31 8.11 11.06
CA GLN A 74 -1.76 9.47 10.80
C GLN A 74 -3.27 9.56 10.55
N VAL A 75 -3.82 8.62 9.77
CA VAL A 75 -5.27 8.55 9.54
C VAL A 75 -6.00 8.28 10.85
N SER A 76 -5.49 7.38 11.69
CA SER A 76 -6.09 7.09 13.01
C SER A 76 -6.08 8.32 13.91
N ASN A 77 -4.94 9.01 14.03
CA ASN A 77 -4.81 10.23 14.82
C ASN A 77 -5.74 11.33 14.31
N TRP A 78 -5.84 11.51 12.99
CA TRP A 78 -6.76 12.48 12.41
C TRP A 78 -8.23 12.17 12.75
N LEU A 79 -8.65 10.91 12.63
CA LEU A 79 -10.01 10.47 12.97
C LEU A 79 -10.32 10.64 14.47
N GLU A 80 -9.34 10.43 15.34
CA GLU A 80 -9.53 10.48 16.79
C GLU A 80 -9.53 11.90 17.36
N ASN A 81 -8.63 12.75 16.88
CA ASN A 81 -8.33 14.03 17.53
C ASN A 81 -8.04 15.18 16.56
N GLY A 82 -8.23 14.99 15.26
CA GLY A 82 -8.01 16.03 14.26
C GLY A 82 -6.54 16.32 13.96
N THR A 83 -5.58 15.53 14.46
CA THR A 83 -4.17 15.76 14.13
C THR A 83 -3.96 15.79 12.62
N ARG A 84 -3.34 16.87 12.14
CA ARG A 84 -3.12 17.10 10.71
C ARG A 84 -2.27 15.99 10.09
N ILE A 85 -2.74 15.48 8.95
CA ILE A 85 -2.01 14.53 8.11
C ILE A 85 -0.84 15.21 7.42
N ARG A 86 0.31 14.54 7.35
CA ARG A 86 1.57 15.06 6.79
C ARG A 86 1.68 14.91 5.28
N ASP A 87 0.83 14.10 4.65
CA ASP A 87 0.69 14.08 3.20
C ASP A 87 -0.20 15.25 2.73
N PRO A 88 0.31 16.19 1.92
CA PRO A 88 -0.45 17.37 1.52
C PRO A 88 -1.71 17.06 0.71
N LEU A 89 -1.71 16.01 -0.11
CA LEU A 89 -2.86 15.63 -0.93
C LEU A 89 -3.97 15.08 -0.03
N LEU A 90 -3.64 14.14 0.85
CA LEU A 90 -4.60 13.56 1.77
C LEU A 90 -5.10 14.59 2.79
N ALA A 91 -4.24 15.47 3.29
CA ALA A 91 -4.64 16.56 4.18
C ALA A 91 -5.65 17.50 3.51
N ALA A 92 -5.45 17.84 2.23
CA ALA A 92 -6.39 18.68 1.48
C ALA A 92 -7.77 18.01 1.30
N LEU A 93 -7.83 16.68 1.24
CA LEU A 93 -9.07 15.90 1.14
C LEU A 93 -9.75 15.69 2.49
N ALA A 94 -8.98 15.46 3.55
CA ALA A 94 -9.47 15.24 4.90
C ALA A 94 -10.14 16.49 5.49
N GLY A 95 -9.69 17.68 5.06
CA GLY A 95 -10.18 18.95 5.57
C GLY A 95 -9.38 19.46 6.77
N PRO A 96 -9.79 20.58 7.39
CA PRO A 96 -9.05 21.17 8.50
C PRO A 96 -9.00 20.20 9.68
N GLY A 97 -7.78 20.01 10.20
CA GLY A 97 -7.52 19.41 11.50
C GLY A 97 -7.49 20.45 12.60
#